data_AF-A0A661WRS7-F1
#
_entry.id   AF-A0A661WRS7-F1
#
_cell.length_a   1.000
_cell.length_b   1.000
_cell.length_c   1.000
_cell.angle_alpha   90.00
_cell.angle_beta   90.00
_cell.angle_gamma   90.00
#
_symmetry.space_group_name_H-M   'P 1'
#
loop_
_entity.id
_entity.type
_entity.pdbx_description
1 polymer ?
#
loop_
_entity_poly.entity_id
_entity_poly.type
_entity_poly.pdbx_seq_one_letter_code
_entity_poly.pdbx_strand_id
1 'polypeptide(L)' 'MNLSFNDLNGKVCVITGGNGVLGKYFVNALSSVGAKIAILDRIVDENITNENIISLK' A
#
# COMPACT_ATOMS: atom_id res chain seq x y z
N MET A 1 17.15 9.64 -17.37
CA MET A 1 15.76 9.14 -17.32
C MET A 1 15.08 9.86 -16.18
N ASN A 2 13.96 10.56 -16.43
CA ASN A 2 13.18 11.20 -15.37
C ASN A 2 12.15 10.19 -14.86
N LEU A 3 12.24 9.79 -13.59
CA LEU A 3 11.30 8.88 -12.95
C LEU A 3 10.27 9.70 -12.18
N SER A 4 9.02 9.64 -12.63
CA SER A 4 7.87 10.22 -11.95
C SER A 4 6.85 9.12 -11.68
N PHE A 5 6.13 9.24 -10.56
CA PHE A 5 5.09 8.32 -10.13
C PHE A 5 3.73 9.01 -9.97
N ASN A 6 3.58 10.21 -10.57
CA ASN A 6 2.36 11.01 -10.44
C ASN A 6 1.14 10.33 -11.08
N ASP A 7 1.36 9.40 -12.01
CA ASP A 7 0.34 8.59 -12.65
C ASP A 7 -0.33 7.57 -11.70
N LEU A 8 0.31 7.26 -10.56
CA LEU A 8 -0.21 6.39 -9.52
C LEU A 8 -1.15 7.12 -8.54
N ASN A 9 -1.15 8.45 -8.53
CA ASN A 9 -2.01 9.22 -7.62
C ASN A 9 -3.49 8.91 -7.88
N GLY A 10 -4.21 8.52 -6.83
CA GLY A 10 -5.61 8.14 -6.87
C GLY A 10 -5.90 6.79 -7.52
N LYS A 11 -4.89 6.05 -7.99
CA LYS A 11 -5.06 4.67 -8.47
C LYS A 11 -5.30 3.73 -7.29
N VAL A 12 -6.05 2.66 -7.54
CA VAL A 12 -6.37 1.65 -6.53
C VAL A 12 -5.61 0.37 -6.84
N CYS A 13 -4.98 -0.23 -5.83
CA CYS A 13 -4.37 -1.55 -5.94
C CYS A 13 -4.62 -2.42 -4.70
N VAL A 14 -4.42 -3.72 -4.86
CA VAL A 14 -4.43 -4.70 -3.77
C VAL A 14 -3.02 -5.21 -3.58
N ILE A 15 -2.54 -5.25 -2.32
CA ILE A 15 -1.23 -5.81 -1.98
C ILE A 15 -1.44 -7.04 -1.10
N THR A 16 -1.25 -8.22 -1.68
CA THR A 16 -1.25 -9.49 -0.95
C THR A 16 0.06 -9.65 -0.18
N GLY A 17 0.01 -10.19 1.03
CA GLY A 17 1.22 -10.30 1.87
C GLY A 17 1.75 -8.94 2.34
N GLY A 18 0.90 -7.89 2.29
CA GLY A 18 1.30 -6.51 2.57
C GLY A 18 1.70 -6.27 4.03
N ASN A 19 1.38 -7.19 4.95
CA ASN A 19 1.83 -7.12 6.35
C ASN A 19 3.19 -7.79 6.56
N GLY A 20 3.74 -8.47 5.56
CA GLY A 20 5.10 -9.02 5.59
C GLY A 20 6.18 -7.96 5.39
N VAL A 21 7.45 -8.33 5.61
CA VAL A 21 8.60 -7.41 5.58
C VAL A 21 8.64 -6.57 4.30
N LEU A 22 8.72 -7.21 3.13
CA LEU A 22 8.76 -6.52 1.84
C LEU A 22 7.42 -5.88 1.47
N GLY A 23 6.30 -6.52 1.84
CA GLY A 23 4.95 -6.02 1.59
C GLY A 23 4.75 -4.62 2.17
N LYS A 24 5.21 -4.40 3.42
CA LYS A 24 5.15 -3.09 4.08
C LYS A 24 5.90 -2.01 3.32
N TYR A 25 7.06 -2.32 2.72
CA TYR A 25 7.80 -1.35 1.91
C TYR A 25 7.01 -0.95 0.66
N PHE A 26 6.35 -1.90 -0.02
CA PHE A 26 5.50 -1.59 -1.17
C PHE A 26 4.28 -0.76 -0.78
N VAL A 27 3.61 -1.13 0.31
CA VAL A 27 2.48 -0.37 0.86
C VAL A 27 2.90 1.08 1.11
N ASN A 28 3.98 1.28 1.86
CA ASN A 28 4.45 2.61 2.22
C ASN A 28 4.88 3.44 0.99
N ALA A 29 5.60 2.82 0.04
CA ALA A 29 6.06 3.51 -1.16
C ALA A 29 4.88 3.95 -2.03
N LEU A 30 3.91 3.06 -2.28
CA LEU A 30 2.76 3.35 -3.12
C LEU A 30 1.80 4.34 -2.44
N SER A 31 1.59 4.23 -1.13
CA SER A 31 0.77 5.21 -0.40
C SER A 31 1.41 6.59 -0.40
N SER A 32 2.75 6.68 -0.39
CA SER A 32 3.47 7.95 -0.39
C SER A 32 3.25 8.78 -1.66
N VAL A 33 2.83 8.13 -2.76
CA VAL A 33 2.51 8.78 -4.05
C VAL A 33 1.01 8.89 -4.30
N GLY A 34 0.18 8.68 -3.27
CA GLY A 34 -1.27 8.87 -3.34
C GLY A 34 -2.06 7.68 -3.89
N ALA A 35 -1.45 6.50 -4.02
CA ALA A 35 -2.21 5.29 -4.35
C ALA A 35 -3.09 4.86 -3.17
N LYS A 36 -4.29 4.37 -3.48
CA LYS A 36 -5.23 3.78 -2.53
C LYS A 36 -5.03 2.27 -2.49
N ILE A 37 -4.86 1.71 -1.30
CA ILE A 37 -4.33 0.36 -1.13
C ILE A 37 -5.26 -0.45 -0.26
N ALA A 38 -5.63 -1.64 -0.73
CA ALA A 38 -6.18 -2.69 0.12
C ALA A 38 -5.09 -3.72 0.39
N ILE A 39 -4.77 -3.96 1.67
CA ILE A 39 -3.84 -5.01 2.08
C ILE A 39 -4.63 -6.28 2.34
N LEU A 40 -4.17 -7.40 1.77
CA LEU A 40 -4.72 -8.72 2.06
C LEU A 40 -3.62 -9.61 2.65
N ASP A 41 -3.80 -10.05 3.89
CA ASP A 41 -2.85 -10.95 4.54
C ASP A 41 -3.55 -11.78 5.61
N ARG A 42 -2.97 -12.92 5.99
CA ARG A 42 -3.57 -13.87 6.95
C ARG A 42 -3.74 -13.27 8.35
N ILE A 43 -2.98 -12.23 8.65
CA ILE A 43 -3.03 -11.45 9.89
C ILE A 43 -3.20 -9.99 9.49
N VAL A 44 -3.90 -9.19 10.30
CA VAL A 44 -3.96 -7.74 10.13
C VAL A 44 -2.91 -7.11 11.04
N ASP A 45 -2.07 -6.25 10.49
CA ASP A 45 -1.20 -5.38 11.29
C ASP A 45 -1.87 -4.02 11.47
N GLU A 46 -2.34 -3.76 12.70
CA GLU A 46 -3.03 -2.51 13.07
C GLU A 46 -2.10 -1.29 13.07
N ASN A 47 -0.78 -1.47 12.94
CA ASN A 47 0.17 -0.37 12.87
C ASN A 47 0.33 0.19 11.45
N ILE A 48 -0.27 -0.45 10.44
CA ILE A 48 -0.26 0.04 9.05
C ILE A 48 -1.58 0.74 8.78
N THR A 49 -1.64 2.02 9.16
CA THR A 49 -2.84 2.84 9.03
C THR A 49 -2.50 4.16 8.34
N ASN A 50 -3.22 4.46 7.27
CA ASN A 50 -3.18 5.71 6.53
C ASN A 50 -4.59 5.93 5.94
N GLU A 51 -5.00 7.17 5.69
CA GLU A 51 -6.30 7.48 5.05
C GLU A 51 -6.50 6.80 3.69
N ASN A 52 -5.40 6.44 3.01
CA ASN A 52 -5.40 5.77 1.72
C ASN A 52 -5.27 4.23 1.82
N ILE A 53 -5.22 3.65 3.02
CA ILE A 53 -4.98 2.22 3.24
C ILE A 53 -6.15 1.59 4.00
N ILE A 54 -6.62 0.44 3.53
CA ILE A 54 -7.48 -0.47 4.29
C ILE A 54 -6.78 -1.82 4.44
N SER A 55 -6.84 -2.42 5.63
CA SER A 55 -6.26 -3.74 5.91
C SER A 55 -7.37 -4.76 6.10
N LEU A 56 -7.31 -5.84 5.32
CA LEU A 56 -8.28 -6.93 5.29
C LEU A 56 -7.57 -8.25 5.60
N LYS A 57 -8.29 -9.16 6.24
CA LYS A 57 -7.83 -10.53 6.52
C LYS A 57 -8.21 -11.48 5.39
#